data_AF-A0A519TIS1-F1
#
_entry.id   AF-A0A519TIS1-F1
#
_cell.length_a   1.000
_cell.length_b   1.000
_cell.length_c   1.000
_cell.angle_alpha   90.00
_cell.angle_beta   90.00
_cell.angle_gamma   90.00
#
_symmetry.space_group_name_H-M   'P 1'
#
loop_
_entity.id
_entity.type
_entity.pdbx_description
1 polymer ?
#
loop_
_entity_poly.entity_id
_entity_poly.type
_entity_poly.pdbx_seq_one_letter_code
_entity_poly.pdbx_strand_id
1 'polypeptide(L)' 'PRENVSTAYVFTLGDYFFAYPNNYNYYVNYYKDTFQHGGISLEECIIPYITLTAKG' A
#
# COMPACT_ATOMS: atom_id res chain seq x y z
N PRO A 1 -18.86 3.55 1.08
CA PRO A 1 -19.47 2.23 0.74
C PRO A 1 -20.16 1.65 1.98
N ARG A 2 -21.30 0.96 1.83
CA ARG A 2 -21.89 0.21 2.96
C ARG A 2 -21.08 -1.07 3.15
N GLU A 3 -20.55 -1.28 4.36
CA GLU A 3 -19.83 -2.50 4.70
C GLU A 3 -20.83 -3.67 4.81
N ASN A 4 -20.56 -4.74 4.08
CA ASN A 4 -21.24 -6.02 4.24
C ASN A 4 -20.31 -6.96 5.00
N VAL A 5 -20.85 -7.72 5.96
CA VAL A 5 -20.09 -8.68 6.78
C VAL A 5 -19.38 -9.74 5.92
N SER A 6 -19.87 -9.98 4.70
CA SER A 6 -19.29 -10.94 3.75
C SER A 6 -18.23 -10.34 2.81
N THR A 7 -17.84 -9.07 2.97
CA THR A 7 -16.81 -8.48 2.11
C THR A 7 -15.44 -9.07 2.45
N ALA A 8 -14.73 -9.56 1.44
CA ALA A 8 -13.36 -10.04 1.57
C ALA A 8 -12.37 -8.98 1.07
N TYR A 9 -11.23 -8.88 1.76
CA TYR A 9 -10.13 -8.00 1.41
C TYR A 9 -8.86 -8.83 1.25
N VAL A 10 -8.01 -8.43 0.31
CA VAL A 10 -6.72 -9.08 0.05
C VAL A 10 -5.66 -7.99 -0.05
N PHE A 11 -4.55 -8.21 0.63
CA PHE A 11 -3.40 -7.32 0.65
C PHE A 11 -2.14 -8.14 0.37
N THR A 12 -1.16 -7.52 -0.28
CA THR A 12 0.20 -8.05 -0.32
C THR A 12 0.95 -7.58 0.92
N LEU A 13 1.98 -8.34 1.32
CA LEU A 13 2.83 -8.02 2.46
C LEU A 13 4.23 -7.68 1.96
N GLY A 14 4.98 -6.85 2.68
CA GLY A 14 6.38 -6.56 2.37
C GLY A 14 6.57 -6.00 0.95
N ASP A 15 7.48 -6.61 0.19
CA ASP A 15 7.82 -6.26 -1.18
C ASP A 15 7.01 -7.02 -2.25
N TYR A 16 6.00 -7.78 -1.83
CA TYR A 16 5.08 -8.43 -2.76
C TYR A 16 4.10 -7.43 -3.36
N PHE A 17 3.78 -7.60 -4.63
CA PHE A 17 2.79 -6.81 -5.36
C PHE A 17 1.88 -7.71 -6.20
N PHE A 18 0.70 -7.21 -6.54
CA PHE A 18 -0.18 -7.91 -7.47
C PHE A 18 0.30 -7.69 -8.91
N ALA A 19 0.51 -8.78 -9.64
CA ALA A 19 0.77 -8.76 -11.07
C ALA A 19 -0.40 -9.42 -11.81
N TYR A 20 -0.83 -8.82 -12.92
CA TYR A 20 -1.86 -9.44 -13.74
C TYR A 20 -1.28 -10.65 -14.49
N PRO A 21 -2.01 -11.78 -14.54
CA PRO A 21 -1.54 -12.96 -15.29
C PRO A 21 -1.38 -12.67 -16.78
N ASN A 22 -2.28 -11.85 -17.33
CA ASN A 22 -2.15 -11.36 -18.69
C ASN A 22 -0.99 -10.37 -18.75
N ASN A 23 -0.02 -10.62 -19.64
CA ASN A 23 1.21 -9.85 -19.78
C ASN A 23 2.05 -9.74 -18.48
N TYR A 24 2.14 -10.85 -17.73
CA TYR A 24 2.89 -10.94 -16.46
C TYR A 24 4.29 -10.32 -16.52
N ASN A 25 5.08 -10.63 -17.56
CA ASN A 25 6.46 -10.15 -17.68
C ASN A 25 6.55 -8.62 -17.75
N TYR A 26 5.57 -7.96 -18.37
CA TYR A 26 5.52 -6.50 -18.38
C TYR A 26 5.32 -5.95 -16.96
N TYR A 27 4.31 -6.44 -16.24
CA TYR A 27 3.97 -5.94 -14.91
C TYR A 27 5.05 -6.25 -13.87
N VAL A 28 5.68 -7.43 -13.93
CA VAL A 28 6.79 -7.74 -13.03
C VAL A 28 7.98 -6.82 -13.30
N ASN A 29 8.39 -6.65 -14.55
CA ASN A 29 9.50 -5.74 -14.87
C ASN A 29 9.17 -4.28 -14.52
N TYR A 30 7.91 -3.89 -14.57
CA TYR A 30 7.47 -2.53 -14.28
C TYR A 30 7.47 -2.21 -12.78
N TYR A 31 7.03 -3.15 -11.92
CA TYR A 31 6.88 -2.90 -10.48
C TYR A 31 8.04 -3.42 -9.64
N LYS A 32 8.75 -4.46 -10.09
CA LYS A 32 9.86 -5.04 -9.33
C LYS A 32 10.95 -3.99 -9.08
N ASP A 33 11.52 -4.02 -7.89
CA ASP A 33 12.61 -3.13 -7.45
C ASP A 33 12.24 -1.63 -7.47
N THR A 34 10.94 -1.31 -7.48
CA THR A 34 10.43 0.06 -7.34
C THR A 34 9.81 0.28 -5.97
N PHE A 35 9.73 1.54 -5.52
CA PHE A 35 9.05 1.87 -4.29
C PHE A 35 7.53 1.85 -4.51
N GLN A 36 6.86 0.89 -3.85
CA GLN A 36 5.40 0.77 -3.89
C GLN A 36 4.82 1.14 -2.52
N HIS A 37 3.63 1.72 -2.54
CA HIS A 37 2.87 2.13 -1.35
C HIS A 37 1.38 1.81 -1.58
N GLY A 38 0.58 1.86 -0.51
CA GLY A 38 -0.84 1.47 -0.52
C GLY A 38 -1.10 0.11 0.13
N GLY A 39 -0.11 -0.44 0.83
CA GLY A 39 -0.27 -1.59 1.70
C GLY A 39 -0.89 -1.23 3.05
N ILE A 40 -0.93 -2.21 3.95
CA ILE A 40 -1.45 -2.08 5.31
C ILE A 40 -0.34 -2.21 6.37
N SER A 41 0.91 -1.98 5.97
CA SER A 41 2.03 -2.02 6.90
C SER A 41 1.87 -0.98 8.01
N LEU A 42 2.50 -1.21 9.15
CA LEU A 42 2.40 -0.27 10.28
C LEU A 42 2.99 1.09 9.90
N GLU A 43 4.03 1.09 9.10
CA GLU A 43 4.71 2.27 8.57
C GLU A 43 3.78 3.10 7.67
N GLU A 44 2.86 2.46 6.94
CA GLU A 44 1.86 3.14 6.11
C GLU A 44 0.64 3.60 6.91
N CYS A 45 0.30 2.89 7.99
CA CYS A 45 -0.84 3.24 8.85
C CYS A 45 -0.49 4.31 9.91
N ILE A 46 0.77 4.37 10.36
CA ILE A 46 1.24 5.30 11.40
C ILE A 46 1.94 6.48 10.71
N ILE A 47 1.22 7.59 10.60
CA ILE A 47 1.75 8.80 9.96
C ILE A 47 2.47 9.67 10.99
N PRO A 48 3.74 10.06 10.75
CA PRO A 48 4.41 11.01 11.62
C PRO A 48 3.70 12.37 11.57
N TYR A 49 3.47 12.96 12.73
CA TYR A 49 2.89 14.30 12.83
C TYR A 49 3.72 15.17 13.78
N ILE A 50 3.64 16.48 13.56
CA ILE A 50 4.27 17.48 14.42
C ILE A 50 3.26 18.59 14.72
N THR A 51 3.37 19.17 15.92
CA THR A 51 2.62 20.37 16.30
C THR A 51 3.62 21.50 16.49
N LEU A 52 3.35 22.66 15.87
CA LEU A 52 4.18 23.84 16.00
C LEU A 52 3.53 24.83 16.97
N THR A 53 4.35 25.47 17.80
CA THR A 53 3.93 26.58 18.66
C THR A 53 4.53 27.87 18.11
N ALA A 54 3.73 28.93 18.04
CA ALA A 54 4.19 30.23 17.60
C ALA A 54 5.35 30.72 18.49
N LYS A 55 6.37 31.30 17.87
CA LYS A 55 7.45 31.96 18.59
C LYS A 55 6.91 33.29 19.10
N GLY A 56 6.96 33.50 20.41
CA GLY A 56 6.63 34.78 21.05
C GLY A 56 7.59 35.90 20.65
#